data_AF-A0A7Y2PKJ2-F1
#
_entry.id   AF-A0A7Y2PKJ2-F1
#
_cell.length_a   1.000
_cell.length_b   1.000
_cell.length_c   1.000
_cell.angle_alpha   90.00
_cell.angle_beta   90.00
_cell.angle_gamma   90.00
#
_symmetry.space_group_name_H-M   'P 1'
#
loop_
_entity.id
_entity.type
_entity.pdbx_description
1 polymer ?
#
loop_
_entity_poly.entity_id
_entity_poly.type
_entity_poly.pdbx_seq_one_letter_code
_entity_poly.pdbx_strand_id
1 'polypeptide(L)'
;GVHRALSRTRDDSLYLCSSRHPTGGELFTRFEEEHSHASSHLLHLPQDARTREMMLTARSLVLVDDEASTGNTFINLSKALAEAGLDSIQRIVTATLTDWSGDAVRKAMGDHVSSVSLLDGRYTFTEDPAAELPDMPEVGSVARGDWPLDPNRDWARMGVREHLDTLAPGLQVLPGERVLVIGTSEYVWRPFLLAERLERAGADVHFSSTSRSPIALGHAIDHALSFCDNYGLGIPNFLYNVAPGRTGRER
;
A
#
# COMPACT_ATOMS: atom_id res chain seq x y z
N GLY A 1 6.32 5.82 -8.03
CA GLY A 1 6.17 4.41 -7.64
C GLY A 1 7.27 3.57 -8.29
N VAL A 2 7.83 2.61 -7.54
CA VAL A 2 8.98 1.79 -7.95
C VAL A 2 8.73 1.06 -9.28
N HIS A 3 7.61 0.35 -9.41
CA HIS A 3 7.29 -0.36 -10.65
C HIS A 3 7.12 0.58 -11.85
N ARG A 4 6.49 1.75 -11.68
CA ARG A 4 6.32 2.76 -12.76
C ARG A 4 7.67 3.28 -13.27
N ALA A 5 8.68 3.34 -12.40
CA ALA A 5 10.02 3.73 -12.81
C ALA A 5 10.73 2.57 -13.53
N LEU A 6 10.63 1.35 -12.99
CA LEU A 6 11.23 0.15 -13.57
C LEU A 6 10.70 -0.13 -14.98
N SER A 7 9.38 -0.04 -15.17
CA SER A 7 8.69 -0.36 -16.43
C SER A 7 9.00 0.61 -17.58
N ARG A 8 9.65 1.76 -17.31
CA ARG A 8 10.16 2.66 -18.36
C ARG A 8 11.35 2.08 -19.12
N THR A 9 12.05 1.13 -18.50
CA THR A 9 13.30 0.55 -19.03
C THR A 9 13.22 -0.96 -19.22
N ARG A 10 12.13 -1.58 -18.77
CA ARG A 10 11.90 -3.02 -18.79
C ARG A 10 10.46 -3.31 -19.17
N ASP A 11 10.25 -4.26 -20.06
CA ASP A 11 8.94 -4.77 -20.47
C ASP A 11 8.62 -6.15 -19.83
N ASP A 12 9.56 -6.68 -19.05
CA ASP A 12 9.49 -7.96 -18.35
C ASP A 12 9.25 -7.78 -16.83
N SER A 13 8.55 -6.72 -16.44
CA SER A 13 8.15 -6.48 -15.04
C SER A 13 6.64 -6.53 -14.85
N LEU A 14 6.22 -6.92 -13.64
CA LEU A 14 4.85 -6.76 -13.16
C LEU A 14 4.86 -6.25 -11.73
N TYR A 15 3.71 -5.76 -11.29
CA TYR A 15 3.46 -5.35 -9.91
C TYR A 15 2.25 -6.05 -9.34
N LEU A 16 2.40 -6.50 -8.08
CA LEU A 16 1.35 -7.06 -7.25
C LEU A 16 1.31 -6.29 -5.94
N CYS A 17 0.10 -6.03 -5.43
CA CYS A 17 -0.08 -5.50 -4.08
C CYS A 17 -0.69 -6.57 -3.17
N SER A 18 -0.32 -6.53 -1.89
CA SER A 18 -1.03 -7.26 -0.86
C SER A 18 -2.45 -6.69 -0.68
N SER A 19 -3.30 -7.48 -0.04
CA SER A 19 -4.70 -7.15 0.20
C SER A 19 -5.15 -7.69 1.54
N ARG A 20 -5.89 -6.91 2.32
CA ARG A 20 -6.64 -7.42 3.49
C ARG A 20 -8.00 -7.99 3.07
N HIS A 21 -8.39 -7.83 1.81
CA HIS A 21 -9.68 -8.28 1.30
C HIS A 21 -9.53 -9.43 0.30
N PRO A 22 -10.33 -10.50 0.42
CA PRO A 22 -10.41 -11.52 -0.61
C PRO A 22 -11.09 -10.93 -1.85
N THR A 23 -10.47 -11.09 -3.02
CA THR A 23 -11.02 -10.63 -4.31
C THR A 23 -12.01 -11.64 -4.91
N GLY A 24 -12.07 -12.86 -4.36
CA GLY A 24 -12.73 -14.01 -4.97
C GLY A 24 -11.88 -14.74 -6.02
N GLY A 25 -10.71 -14.18 -6.37
CA GLY A 25 -9.70 -14.87 -7.18
C GLY A 25 -8.93 -15.92 -6.38
N GLU A 26 -8.15 -16.73 -7.12
CA GLU A 26 -7.26 -17.73 -6.55
C GLU A 26 -6.18 -17.05 -5.67
N LEU A 27 -6.01 -17.52 -4.44
CA LEU A 27 -4.97 -17.02 -3.54
C LEU A 27 -3.64 -17.68 -3.88
N PHE A 28 -2.58 -16.89 -3.94
CA PHE A 28 -1.22 -17.39 -4.07
C PHE A 28 -0.64 -17.76 -2.71
N THR A 29 -0.63 -16.79 -1.79
CA THR A 29 -0.08 -16.97 -0.45
C THR A 29 -0.71 -16.01 0.54
N ARG A 30 -0.44 -16.23 1.83
CA ARG A 30 -0.79 -15.34 2.93
C ARG A 30 0.43 -15.12 3.79
N PHE A 31 0.57 -13.92 4.35
CA PHE A 31 1.62 -13.62 5.33
C PHE A 31 1.08 -12.69 6.42
N GLU A 32 1.76 -12.64 7.56
CA GLU A 32 1.37 -11.84 8.72
C GLU A 32 2.39 -10.72 8.97
N GLU A 33 1.88 -9.54 9.31
CA GLU A 33 2.65 -8.43 9.85
C GLU A 33 2.60 -8.46 11.38
N GLU A 34 3.75 -8.58 12.04
CA GLU A 34 3.84 -8.71 13.50
C GLU A 34 3.54 -7.39 14.24
N HIS A 35 3.55 -6.24 13.55
CA HIS A 35 3.48 -4.89 14.15
C HIS A 35 2.08 -4.29 14.26
N SER A 36 1.02 -5.05 13.94
CA SER A 36 -0.34 -4.56 14.09
C SER A 36 -1.29 -5.73 14.27
N HIS A 37 -1.86 -5.88 15.48
CA HIS A 37 -2.95 -6.82 15.86
C HIS A 37 -3.28 -7.86 14.77
N ALA A 38 -2.40 -8.85 14.59
CA ALA A 38 -2.47 -9.94 13.62
C ALA A 38 -3.23 -9.61 12.31
N SER A 39 -2.75 -8.63 11.55
CA SER A 39 -3.34 -8.37 10.23
C SER A 39 -2.74 -9.28 9.16
N SER A 40 -3.49 -10.31 8.80
CA SER A 40 -3.13 -11.19 7.68
C SER A 40 -3.25 -10.43 6.36
N HIS A 41 -2.24 -10.59 5.51
CA HIS A 41 -2.24 -10.08 4.14
C HIS A 41 -2.39 -11.22 3.15
N LEU A 42 -3.13 -10.95 2.08
CA LEU A 42 -3.42 -11.87 1.00
C LEU A 42 -2.69 -11.42 -0.26
N LEU A 43 -2.03 -12.35 -0.93
CA LEU A 43 -1.57 -12.18 -2.31
C LEU A 43 -2.37 -13.12 -3.21
N HIS A 44 -2.94 -12.58 -4.28
CA HIS A 44 -3.73 -13.34 -5.23
C HIS A 44 -2.90 -13.68 -6.47
N LEU A 45 -3.19 -14.82 -7.08
CA LEU A 45 -2.59 -15.17 -8.36
C LEU A 45 -3.15 -14.28 -9.47
N PRO A 46 -2.29 -13.77 -10.38
CA PRO A 46 -2.77 -13.06 -11.56
C PRO A 46 -3.74 -13.91 -12.40
N GLN A 47 -4.79 -13.27 -12.92
CA GLN A 47 -5.77 -13.92 -13.81
C GLN A 47 -5.28 -13.98 -15.26
N ASP A 48 -4.55 -12.95 -15.71
CA ASP A 48 -3.92 -12.93 -17.03
C ASP A 48 -2.79 -13.96 -17.10
N ALA A 49 -2.86 -14.88 -18.07
CA ALA A 49 -1.93 -16.00 -18.19
C ALA A 49 -0.47 -15.52 -18.35
N ARG A 50 -0.25 -14.46 -19.14
CA ARG A 50 1.09 -13.89 -19.34
C ARG A 50 1.64 -13.29 -18.05
N THR A 51 0.82 -12.53 -17.32
CA THR A 51 1.23 -11.94 -16.03
C THR A 51 1.49 -13.02 -14.98
N ARG A 52 0.68 -14.10 -14.96
CA ARG A 52 0.90 -15.27 -14.09
C ARG A 52 2.22 -15.97 -14.42
N GLU A 53 2.51 -16.21 -15.69
CA GLU A 53 3.78 -16.81 -16.12
C GLU A 53 4.98 -15.94 -15.71
N MET A 54 4.90 -14.63 -15.94
CA MET A 54 5.95 -13.69 -15.53
C MET A 54 6.19 -13.70 -14.02
N MET A 55 5.12 -13.84 -13.21
CA MET A 55 5.23 -13.95 -11.75
C MET A 55 5.95 -15.24 -11.35
N LEU A 56 5.50 -16.39 -11.86
CA LEU A 56 6.02 -17.71 -11.46
C LEU A 56 7.46 -17.96 -11.95
N THR A 57 7.87 -17.30 -13.03
CA THR A 57 9.22 -17.43 -13.62
C THR A 57 10.16 -16.28 -13.24
N ALA A 58 9.72 -15.37 -12.37
CA ALA A 58 10.52 -14.24 -11.93
C ALA A 58 11.84 -14.72 -11.30
N ARG A 59 12.94 -14.01 -11.60
CA ARG A 59 14.26 -14.23 -10.99
C ARG A 59 14.69 -13.12 -10.04
N SER A 60 13.93 -12.03 -10.02
CA SER A 60 14.20 -10.87 -9.16
C SER A 60 12.91 -10.41 -8.52
N LEU A 61 12.95 -10.17 -7.22
CA LEU A 61 11.83 -9.73 -6.41
C LEU A 61 12.16 -8.36 -5.84
N VAL A 62 11.27 -7.39 -6.05
CA VAL A 62 11.37 -6.08 -5.40
C VAL A 62 10.22 -5.98 -4.40
N LEU A 63 10.55 -5.90 -3.12
CA LEU A 63 9.60 -5.72 -2.04
C LEU A 63 9.61 -4.25 -1.65
N VAL A 64 8.43 -3.65 -1.54
CA VAL A 64 8.27 -2.22 -1.30
C VAL A 64 7.38 -2.02 -0.08
N ASP A 65 7.84 -1.20 0.85
CA ASP A 65 7.05 -0.73 2.00
C ASP A 65 7.39 0.74 2.28
N ASP A 66 6.65 1.44 3.12
CA ASP A 66 7.01 2.80 3.52
C ASP A 66 8.17 2.82 4.52
N GLU A 67 8.15 1.93 5.51
CA GLU A 67 9.14 1.82 6.57
C GLU A 67 9.64 0.39 6.80
N ALA A 68 10.93 0.23 7.14
CA ALA A 68 11.45 -1.00 7.75
C ALA A 68 11.87 -0.75 9.21
N SER A 69 11.11 -1.26 10.19
CA SER A 69 11.48 -1.16 11.61
C SER A 69 12.29 -2.38 12.07
N THR A 70 11.72 -3.59 12.03
CA THR A 70 12.45 -4.84 12.36
C THR A 70 12.89 -5.65 11.14
N GLY A 71 12.33 -5.32 9.96
CA GLY A 71 12.51 -6.10 8.74
C GLY A 71 11.65 -7.38 8.66
N ASN A 72 10.87 -7.72 9.69
CA ASN A 72 10.09 -8.97 9.73
C ASN A 72 9.04 -9.05 8.62
N THR A 73 8.38 -7.94 8.26
CA THR A 73 7.43 -7.90 7.14
C THR A 73 8.05 -8.44 5.85
N PHE A 74 9.23 -7.95 5.47
CA PHE A 74 9.95 -8.42 4.28
C PHE A 74 10.38 -9.88 4.37
N ILE A 75 10.85 -10.31 5.54
CA ILE A 75 11.30 -11.68 5.78
C ILE A 75 10.13 -12.65 5.68
N ASN A 76 9.01 -12.35 6.34
CA ASN A 76 7.81 -13.19 6.36
C ASN A 76 7.18 -13.27 4.98
N LEU A 77 7.07 -12.13 4.28
CA LEU A 77 6.59 -12.12 2.90
C LEU A 77 7.49 -12.95 1.97
N SER A 78 8.82 -12.79 2.06
CA SER A 78 9.75 -13.56 1.22
C SER A 78 9.64 -15.06 1.45
N LYS A 79 9.52 -15.50 2.71
CA LYS A 79 9.31 -16.90 3.07
C LYS A 79 7.99 -17.42 2.53
N ALA A 80 6.90 -16.69 2.75
CA ALA A 80 5.56 -17.07 2.28
C ALA A 80 5.47 -17.17 0.75
N LEU A 81 6.24 -16.34 0.03
CA LEU A 81 6.36 -16.40 -1.44
C LEU A 81 7.16 -17.62 -1.91
N ALA A 82 8.28 -17.93 -1.24
CA ALA A 82 9.08 -19.11 -1.54
C ALA A 82 8.28 -20.40 -1.26
N GLU A 83 7.63 -20.50 -0.11
CA GLU A 83 6.78 -21.64 0.27
C GLU A 83 5.60 -21.86 -0.69
N ALA A 84 5.09 -20.80 -1.30
CA ALA A 84 4.04 -20.85 -2.32
C ALA A 84 4.56 -21.24 -3.72
N GLY A 85 5.87 -21.41 -3.90
CA GLY A 85 6.49 -21.92 -5.11
C GLY A 85 7.24 -20.89 -5.97
N LEU A 86 7.60 -19.71 -5.44
CA LEU A 86 8.53 -18.80 -6.12
C LEU A 86 10.01 -19.22 -5.92
N ASP A 87 10.36 -20.42 -6.38
CA ASP A 87 11.67 -21.04 -6.15
C ASP A 87 12.79 -20.50 -7.06
N SER A 88 12.42 -19.69 -8.07
CA SER A 88 13.36 -19.17 -9.08
C SER A 88 13.98 -17.82 -8.71
N ILE A 89 13.63 -17.24 -7.56
CA ILE A 89 14.14 -15.94 -7.13
C ILE A 89 15.63 -16.04 -6.77
N GLN A 90 16.44 -15.20 -7.42
CA GLN A 90 17.90 -15.16 -7.24
C GLN A 90 18.39 -13.85 -6.63
N ARG A 91 17.55 -12.82 -6.66
CA ARG A 91 17.85 -11.50 -6.12
C ARG A 91 16.61 -10.91 -5.49
N ILE A 92 16.75 -10.39 -4.28
CA ILE A 92 15.71 -9.64 -3.60
C ILE A 92 16.20 -8.23 -3.35
N VAL A 93 15.35 -7.25 -3.65
CA VAL A 93 15.59 -5.84 -3.32
C VAL A 93 14.47 -5.37 -2.42
N THR A 94 14.79 -4.89 -1.23
CA THR A 94 13.83 -4.15 -0.39
C THR A 94 13.96 -2.67 -0.70
N ALA A 95 12.83 -1.98 -0.83
CA ALA A 95 12.77 -0.55 -1.11
C ALA A 95 11.84 0.13 -0.10
N THR A 96 12.38 1.06 0.69
CA THR A 96 11.61 1.82 1.69
C THR A 96 11.83 3.32 1.58
N LEU A 97 10.92 4.10 2.18
CA LEU A 97 11.19 5.52 2.43
C LEU A 97 12.17 5.64 3.60
N THR A 98 11.91 4.89 4.68
CA THR A 98 12.72 4.88 5.91
C THR A 98 13.18 3.47 6.28
N ASP A 99 14.43 3.30 6.72
CA ASP A 99 14.94 2.03 7.27
C ASP A 99 15.61 2.23 8.63
N TRP A 100 15.01 1.63 9.66
CA TRP A 100 15.49 1.62 11.04
C TRP A 100 15.94 0.23 11.50
N SER A 101 15.85 -0.76 10.62
CA SER A 101 16.11 -2.17 10.91
C SER A 101 17.59 -2.51 11.03
N GLY A 102 18.46 -1.61 10.56
CA GLY A 102 19.89 -1.81 10.56
C GLY A 102 20.29 -3.03 9.72
N ASP A 103 19.77 -3.12 8.49
CA ASP A 103 20.06 -4.19 7.53
C ASP A 103 19.55 -5.58 7.98
N ALA A 104 18.42 -5.63 8.70
CA ALA A 104 17.89 -6.86 9.27
C ALA A 104 17.57 -7.92 8.21
N VAL A 105 17.02 -7.50 7.07
CA VAL A 105 16.61 -8.42 5.99
C VAL A 105 17.82 -9.13 5.38
N ARG A 106 18.88 -8.38 5.03
CA ARG A 106 20.12 -8.98 4.51
C ARG A 106 20.81 -9.87 5.54
N LYS A 107 20.81 -9.49 6.83
CA LYS A 107 21.35 -10.35 7.90
C LYS A 107 20.59 -11.66 8.04
N ALA A 108 19.27 -11.64 7.86
CA ALA A 108 18.43 -12.82 7.98
C ALA A 108 18.47 -13.73 6.74
N MET A 109 18.62 -13.14 5.54
CA MET A 109 18.45 -13.85 4.28
C MET A 109 19.76 -14.04 3.48
N GLY A 110 20.81 -13.30 3.79
CA GLY A 110 22.13 -13.41 3.14
C GLY A 110 22.33 -12.47 1.94
N ASP A 111 23.45 -12.66 1.24
CA ASP A 111 24.00 -11.69 0.29
C ASP A 111 23.21 -11.50 -1.02
N HIS A 112 22.23 -12.35 -1.29
CA HIS A 112 21.35 -12.20 -2.46
C HIS A 112 20.27 -11.12 -2.26
N VAL A 113 20.21 -10.53 -1.06
CA VAL A 113 19.31 -9.43 -0.68
C VAL A 113 20.09 -8.11 -0.62
N SER A 114 19.53 -7.06 -1.19
CA SER A 114 20.02 -5.68 -1.06
C SER A 114 18.90 -4.74 -0.63
N SER A 115 19.17 -3.82 0.28
CA SER A 115 18.21 -2.82 0.73
C SER A 115 18.49 -1.45 0.10
N VAL A 116 17.43 -0.73 -0.25
CA VAL A 116 17.48 0.66 -0.72
C VAL A 116 16.48 1.47 0.07
N SER A 117 16.92 2.53 0.73
CA SER A 117 16.08 3.47 1.45
C SER A 117 16.36 4.90 1.03
N LEU A 118 15.38 5.81 1.18
CA LEU A 118 15.63 7.25 1.02
C LEU A 118 16.28 7.84 2.27
N LEU A 119 15.96 7.28 3.43
CA LEU A 119 16.54 7.63 4.72
C LEU A 119 16.77 6.34 5.53
N ASP A 120 17.94 6.18 6.13
CA ASP A 120 18.21 5.12 7.09
C ASP A 120 18.79 5.66 8.40
N GLY A 121 18.62 4.90 9.48
CA GLY A 121 19.19 5.26 10.76
C GLY A 121 18.87 4.26 11.86
N ARG A 122 18.89 4.76 13.10
CA ARG A 122 18.53 4.01 14.30
C ARG A 122 17.78 4.92 15.25
N TYR A 123 16.81 4.37 15.95
CA TYR A 123 16.16 5.04 17.07
C TYR A 123 16.12 4.12 18.28
N THR A 124 15.99 4.73 19.45
CA THR A 124 15.71 4.03 20.71
C THR A 124 14.46 4.66 21.29
N PHE A 125 13.50 3.82 21.64
CA PHE A 125 12.29 4.26 22.32
C PHE A 125 12.46 4.02 23.83
N THR A 126 12.17 5.05 24.63
CA THR A 126 12.03 4.92 26.08
C THR A 126 10.56 5.07 26.39
N GLU A 127 9.92 3.96 26.77
CA GLU A 127 8.50 3.92 27.09
C GLU A 127 8.19 4.80 28.29
N ASP A 128 7.15 5.63 28.17
CA ASP A 128 6.55 6.32 29.29
C ASP A 128 5.35 5.51 29.79
N PRO A 129 5.47 4.78 30.92
CA PRO A 129 4.38 3.96 31.43
C PRO A 129 3.18 4.78 31.94
N ALA A 130 3.32 6.11 32.07
CA ALA A 130 2.23 7.01 32.43
C ALA A 130 1.49 7.59 31.22
N ALA A 131 1.95 7.31 29.99
CA ALA A 131 1.28 7.79 28.79
C ALA A 131 -0.11 7.15 28.64
N GLU A 132 -1.13 7.97 28.40
CA GLU A 132 -2.46 7.48 28.05
C GLU A 132 -2.41 6.84 26.65
N LEU A 133 -2.73 5.55 26.58
CA LEU A 133 -2.85 4.86 25.31
C LEU A 133 -4.18 5.22 24.63
N PRO A 134 -4.19 5.44 23.30
CA PRO A 134 -5.44 5.62 22.58
C PRO A 134 -6.27 4.34 22.65
N ASP A 135 -7.60 4.49 22.65
CA ASP A 135 -8.50 3.34 22.48
C ASP A 135 -8.31 2.78 21.06
N MET A 136 -7.89 1.51 20.97
CA MET A 136 -7.54 0.85 19.72
C MET A 136 -8.75 0.05 19.22
N PRO A 137 -9.51 0.54 18.21
CA PRO A 137 -10.59 -0.23 17.62
C PRO A 137 -10.07 -1.53 16.98
N GLU A 138 -10.89 -2.57 16.99
CA GLU A 138 -10.59 -3.84 16.33
C GLU A 138 -10.68 -3.69 14.81
N VAL A 139 -9.52 -3.55 14.14
CA VAL A 139 -9.42 -3.27 12.69
C VAL A 139 -8.79 -4.40 11.86
N GLY A 140 -8.45 -5.52 12.51
CA GLY A 140 -7.69 -6.66 11.94
C GLY A 140 -8.48 -7.62 11.04
N SER A 141 -9.74 -7.32 10.72
CA SER A 141 -10.57 -8.25 9.94
C SER A 141 -10.16 -8.32 8.46
N VAL A 142 -10.01 -9.56 7.98
CA VAL A 142 -9.87 -9.92 6.55
C VAL A 142 -11.15 -10.47 5.94
N ALA A 143 -12.30 -10.22 6.59
CA ALA A 143 -13.58 -10.69 6.11
C ALA A 143 -13.92 -10.08 4.74
N ARG A 144 -14.72 -10.81 3.97
CA ARG A 144 -15.37 -10.26 2.78
C ARG A 144 -16.47 -9.31 3.26
N GLY A 145 -16.39 -8.05 2.85
CA GLY A 145 -17.44 -7.07 3.13
C GLY A 145 -18.70 -7.27 2.31
N ASP A 146 -19.77 -6.59 2.71
CA ASP A 146 -21.07 -6.55 2.03
C ASP A 146 -20.97 -6.02 0.60
N TRP A 147 -19.99 -5.15 0.32
CA TRP A 147 -19.73 -4.61 -1.00
C TRP A 147 -18.60 -5.39 -1.68
N PRO A 148 -18.91 -6.17 -2.75
CA PRO A 148 -17.90 -6.97 -3.42
C PRO A 148 -16.88 -6.07 -4.14
N LEU A 149 -15.62 -6.49 -4.07
CA LEU A 149 -14.58 -5.98 -4.94
C LEU A 149 -14.91 -6.25 -6.41
N ASP A 150 -14.61 -5.29 -7.28
CA ASP A 150 -14.63 -5.48 -8.74
C ASP A 150 -13.18 -5.69 -9.19
N PRO A 151 -12.78 -6.93 -9.52
CA PRO A 151 -11.41 -7.24 -9.96
C PRO A 151 -10.99 -6.45 -11.20
N ASN A 152 -11.94 -5.97 -12.02
CA ASN A 152 -11.62 -5.14 -13.19
C ASN A 152 -11.29 -3.69 -12.81
N ARG A 153 -11.66 -3.28 -11.61
CA ARG A 153 -11.33 -1.97 -11.05
C ARG A 153 -10.16 -2.03 -10.08
N ASP A 154 -9.86 -3.21 -9.53
CA ASP A 154 -8.67 -3.45 -8.74
C ASP A 154 -7.42 -3.40 -9.62
N TRP A 155 -6.58 -2.38 -9.40
CA TRP A 155 -5.40 -2.18 -10.24
C TRP A 155 -4.35 -3.27 -10.00
N ALA A 156 -3.78 -3.39 -8.79
CA ALA A 156 -2.62 -4.26 -8.59
C ALA A 156 -2.90 -5.59 -7.90
N ARG A 157 -4.10 -5.80 -7.33
CA ARG A 157 -4.41 -7.01 -6.56
C ARG A 157 -4.32 -8.29 -7.40
N MET A 158 -4.59 -8.16 -8.70
CA MET A 158 -4.58 -9.26 -9.68
C MET A 158 -3.38 -9.20 -10.65
N GLY A 159 -2.38 -8.39 -10.33
CA GLY A 159 -1.16 -8.25 -11.13
C GLY A 159 -1.34 -7.29 -12.32
N VAL A 160 -0.41 -6.35 -12.45
CA VAL A 160 -0.39 -5.36 -13.53
C VAL A 160 0.98 -5.21 -14.14
N ARG A 161 1.00 -5.01 -15.45
CA ARG A 161 2.20 -4.67 -16.23
C ARG A 161 2.26 -3.17 -16.55
N GLU A 162 1.12 -2.48 -16.49
CA GLU A 162 0.99 -1.09 -16.92
C GLU A 162 0.23 -0.24 -15.89
N HIS A 163 0.55 1.07 -15.88
CA HIS A 163 -0.08 2.06 -15.01
C HIS A 163 -1.08 2.88 -15.83
N LEU A 164 -2.34 2.46 -15.83
CA LEU A 164 -3.39 3.12 -16.62
C LEU A 164 -4.14 4.17 -15.80
N ASP A 165 -4.08 5.43 -16.23
CA ASP A 165 -4.91 6.51 -15.70
C ASP A 165 -6.31 6.44 -16.32
N THR A 166 -7.21 5.78 -15.61
CA THR A 166 -8.55 5.40 -16.11
C THR A 166 -9.68 5.90 -15.21
N LEU A 167 -9.37 6.59 -14.11
CA LEU A 167 -10.39 7.12 -13.22
C LEU A 167 -10.94 8.43 -13.76
N ALA A 168 -12.27 8.53 -13.84
CA ALA A 168 -13.00 9.73 -14.25
C ALA A 168 -12.40 10.42 -15.48
N PRO A 169 -12.30 9.74 -16.65
CA PRO A 169 -11.61 10.27 -17.83
C PRO A 169 -12.24 11.57 -18.36
N GLY A 170 -13.54 11.78 -18.10
CA GLY A 170 -14.26 12.99 -18.47
C GLY A 170 -14.16 14.14 -17.46
N LEU A 171 -13.53 13.94 -16.30
CA LEU A 171 -13.42 14.99 -15.28
C LEU A 171 -12.53 16.13 -15.79
N GLN A 172 -13.10 17.33 -15.83
CA GLN A 172 -12.44 18.58 -16.21
C GLN A 172 -12.29 19.48 -14.98
N VAL A 173 -11.22 20.25 -14.94
CA VAL A 173 -10.91 21.22 -13.89
C VAL A 173 -10.56 22.56 -14.51
N LEU A 174 -10.86 23.65 -13.80
CA LEU A 174 -10.39 24.98 -14.16
C LEU A 174 -8.96 25.21 -13.64
N PRO A 175 -8.13 25.99 -14.34
CA PRO A 175 -6.85 26.43 -13.79
C PRO A 175 -7.03 27.12 -12.43
N GLY A 176 -6.26 26.69 -11.42
CA GLY A 176 -6.36 27.14 -10.03
C GLY A 176 -7.56 26.59 -9.26
N GLU A 177 -8.37 25.69 -9.83
CA GLU A 177 -9.44 25.01 -9.09
C GLU A 177 -8.83 24.16 -7.98
N ARG A 178 -9.26 24.39 -6.73
CA ARG A 178 -8.81 23.61 -5.58
C ARG A 178 -9.53 22.28 -5.53
N VAL A 179 -8.78 21.19 -5.67
CA VAL A 179 -9.31 19.82 -5.68
C VAL A 179 -8.60 18.99 -4.62
N LEU A 180 -9.37 18.29 -3.79
CA LEU A 180 -8.85 17.22 -2.92
C LEU A 180 -9.20 15.87 -3.56
N VAL A 181 -8.19 15.06 -3.82
CA VAL A 181 -8.37 13.67 -4.25
C VAL A 181 -8.06 12.74 -3.08
N ILE A 182 -9.00 11.87 -2.73
CA ILE A 182 -8.88 10.94 -1.61
C ILE A 182 -8.81 9.51 -2.15
N GLY A 183 -7.72 8.80 -1.85
CA GLY A 183 -7.64 7.34 -2.01
C GLY A 183 -8.20 6.61 -0.79
N THR A 184 -8.81 5.44 -0.98
CA THR A 184 -9.43 4.69 0.12
C THR A 184 -8.66 3.41 0.44
N SER A 185 -8.11 3.33 1.66
CA SER A 185 -7.33 2.19 2.17
C SER A 185 -6.28 1.68 1.15
N GLU A 186 -6.53 0.56 0.48
CA GLU A 186 -5.62 -0.09 -0.47
C GLU A 186 -5.82 0.41 -1.92
N TYR A 187 -6.83 1.27 -2.15
CA TYR A 187 -7.17 1.88 -3.43
C TYR A 187 -6.63 3.31 -3.54
N VAL A 188 -5.30 3.45 -3.55
CA VAL A 188 -4.61 4.77 -3.50
C VAL A 188 -3.98 5.11 -4.84
N TRP A 189 -3.46 4.13 -5.58
CA TRP A 189 -2.67 4.39 -6.79
C TRP A 189 -3.46 5.03 -7.93
N ARG A 190 -4.66 4.52 -8.25
CA ARG A 190 -5.47 5.09 -9.33
C ARG A 190 -5.96 6.52 -8.97
N PRO A 191 -6.44 6.80 -7.75
CA PRO A 191 -6.70 8.17 -7.31
C PRO A 191 -5.46 9.07 -7.38
N PHE A 192 -4.27 8.55 -7.07
CA PHE A 192 -3.03 9.32 -7.22
C PHE A 192 -2.73 9.68 -8.69
N LEU A 193 -2.95 8.77 -9.65
CA LEU A 193 -2.82 9.09 -11.08
C LEU A 193 -3.84 10.15 -11.52
N LEU A 194 -5.07 10.10 -11.01
CA LEU A 194 -6.07 11.14 -11.23
C LEU A 194 -5.56 12.48 -10.69
N ALA A 195 -5.04 12.52 -9.46
CA ALA A 195 -4.49 13.73 -8.87
C ALA A 195 -3.37 14.34 -9.73
N GLU A 196 -2.40 13.53 -10.19
CA GLU A 196 -1.36 13.99 -11.12
C GLU A 196 -1.95 14.54 -12.43
N ARG A 197 -3.02 13.93 -12.97
CA ARG A 197 -3.65 14.40 -14.20
C ARG A 197 -4.36 15.73 -14.00
N LEU A 198 -5.05 15.91 -12.88
CA LEU A 198 -5.72 17.17 -12.55
C LEU A 198 -4.71 18.30 -12.31
N GLU A 199 -3.60 18.00 -11.63
CA GLU A 199 -2.50 18.94 -11.42
C GLU A 199 -1.88 19.39 -12.75
N ARG A 200 -1.61 18.44 -13.67
CA ARG A 200 -1.14 18.75 -15.03
C ARG A 200 -2.13 19.57 -15.85
N ALA A 201 -3.43 19.49 -15.55
CA ALA A 201 -4.47 20.31 -16.16
C ALA A 201 -4.58 21.72 -15.54
N GLY A 202 -3.76 22.03 -14.52
CA GLY A 202 -3.64 23.34 -13.91
C GLY A 202 -4.44 23.55 -12.64
N ALA A 203 -5.08 22.50 -12.08
CA ALA A 203 -5.74 22.59 -10.79
C ALA A 203 -4.73 22.69 -9.63
N ASP A 204 -5.16 23.28 -8.52
CA ASP A 204 -4.46 23.25 -7.23
C ASP A 204 -4.89 21.96 -6.51
N VAL A 205 -4.10 20.90 -6.66
CA VAL A 205 -4.47 19.55 -6.23
C VAL A 205 -3.81 19.18 -4.92
N HIS A 206 -4.63 18.78 -3.96
CA HIS A 206 -4.20 18.10 -2.75
C HIS A 206 -4.55 16.61 -2.85
N PHE A 207 -3.68 15.76 -2.30
CA PHE A 207 -3.90 14.32 -2.23
C PHE A 207 -3.88 13.86 -0.78
N SER A 208 -4.80 12.96 -0.43
CA SER A 208 -4.81 12.28 0.87
C SER A 208 -5.34 10.85 0.70
N SER A 209 -5.21 10.05 1.76
CA SER A 209 -5.74 8.70 1.78
C SER A 209 -6.37 8.36 3.14
N THR A 210 -7.33 7.47 3.12
CA THR A 210 -7.92 6.92 4.35
C THR A 210 -7.01 5.84 4.93
N SER A 211 -6.99 5.71 6.25
CA SER A 211 -6.24 4.68 6.98
C SER A 211 -7.14 3.95 7.97
N ARG A 212 -6.78 2.71 8.31
CA ARG A 212 -7.38 1.97 9.44
C ARG A 212 -6.66 2.23 10.76
N SER A 213 -5.47 2.84 10.70
CA SER A 213 -4.65 3.06 11.89
C SER A 213 -5.18 4.27 12.66
N PRO A 214 -5.60 4.11 13.93
CA PRO A 214 -5.96 5.22 14.78
C PRO A 214 -4.69 5.99 15.18
N ILE A 215 -4.52 7.19 14.63
CA ILE A 215 -3.49 8.14 15.03
C ILE A 215 -4.10 9.12 16.03
N ALA A 216 -3.41 9.32 17.16
CA ALA A 216 -3.80 10.30 18.17
C ALA A 216 -3.72 11.73 17.61
N LEU A 217 -4.65 12.59 18.04
CA LEU A 217 -4.57 14.02 17.75
C LEU A 217 -3.45 14.67 18.56
N GLY A 218 -2.76 15.64 17.95
CA GLY A 218 -1.62 16.33 18.52
C GLY A 218 -0.39 16.30 17.61
N HIS A 219 0.60 17.11 17.94
CA HIS A 219 1.81 17.30 17.15
C HIS A 219 1.53 17.67 15.68
N ALA A 220 1.66 16.71 14.77
CA ALA A 220 1.47 16.92 13.33
C ALA A 220 0.04 16.60 12.85
N ILE A 221 -0.82 16.08 13.73
CA ILE A 221 -2.21 15.71 13.39
C ILE A 221 -3.17 16.66 14.10
N ASP A 222 -3.74 17.59 13.33
CA ASP A 222 -4.66 18.62 13.83
C ASP A 222 -6.13 18.18 13.74
N HIS A 223 -6.46 17.36 12.74
CA HIS A 223 -7.84 16.97 12.45
C HIS A 223 -7.92 15.48 12.13
N ALA A 224 -8.99 14.83 12.61
CA ALA A 224 -9.34 13.46 12.27
C ALA A 224 -10.85 13.38 11.97
N LEU A 225 -11.19 12.77 10.85
CA LEU A 225 -12.54 12.32 10.53
C LEU A 225 -12.57 10.80 10.61
N SER A 226 -13.62 10.23 11.22
CA SER A 226 -13.83 8.78 11.30
C SER A 226 -15.14 8.39 10.63
N PHE A 227 -15.13 7.31 9.86
CA PHE A 227 -16.28 6.78 9.12
C PHE A 227 -16.09 5.28 8.87
N CYS A 228 -17.18 4.57 8.54
CA CYS A 228 -17.12 3.14 8.24
C CYS A 228 -16.41 2.89 6.89
N ASP A 229 -15.77 1.73 6.79
CA ASP A 229 -15.11 1.29 5.57
C ASP A 229 -16.05 1.19 4.36
N ASN A 230 -15.46 1.33 3.18
CA ASN A 230 -16.14 1.25 1.90
C ASN A 230 -16.47 -0.19 1.46
N TYR A 231 -16.16 -1.21 2.27
CA TYR A 231 -16.50 -2.61 2.01
C TYR A 231 -17.73 -3.07 2.80
N GLY A 232 -18.24 -2.27 3.74
CA GLY A 232 -19.43 -2.60 4.52
C GLY A 232 -19.14 -3.54 5.69
N LEU A 233 -17.90 -3.60 6.16
CA LEU A 233 -17.53 -4.39 7.34
C LEU A 233 -17.78 -3.65 8.66
N GLY A 234 -18.12 -2.36 8.61
CA GLY A 234 -18.26 -1.52 9.79
C GLY A 234 -16.91 -1.18 10.44
N ILE A 235 -15.80 -1.40 9.73
CA ILE A 235 -14.45 -1.14 10.25
C ILE A 235 -14.20 0.36 10.22
N PRO A 236 -13.81 0.99 11.33
CA PRO A 236 -13.42 2.39 11.35
C PRO A 236 -12.29 2.69 10.36
N ASN A 237 -12.49 3.70 9.52
CA ASN A 237 -11.48 4.35 8.71
C ASN A 237 -11.35 5.81 9.14
N PHE A 238 -10.13 6.32 9.00
CA PHE A 238 -9.75 7.64 9.41
C PHE A 238 -9.21 8.44 8.24
N LEU A 239 -9.52 9.73 8.22
CA LEU A 239 -8.93 10.72 7.32
C LEU A 239 -8.33 11.85 8.17
N TYR A 240 -7.03 12.05 8.04
CA TYR A 240 -6.29 13.00 8.86
C TYR A 240 -5.96 14.29 8.11
N ASN A 241 -5.92 15.41 8.84
CA ASN A 241 -5.55 16.74 8.36
C ASN A 241 -6.37 17.26 7.16
N VAL A 242 -7.58 16.73 6.99
CA VAL A 242 -8.58 17.25 6.05
C VAL A 242 -9.65 18.00 6.86
N ALA A 243 -9.59 19.34 6.83
CA ALA A 243 -10.53 20.17 7.56
C ALA A 243 -11.73 20.56 6.67
N PRO A 244 -12.98 20.46 7.19
CA PRO A 244 -14.16 20.98 6.51
C PRO A 244 -13.98 22.46 6.13
N GLY A 245 -14.19 22.79 4.84
CA GLY A 245 -14.09 24.17 4.33
C GLY A 245 -12.70 24.64 3.88
N ARG A 246 -11.64 23.82 4.01
CA ARG A 246 -10.31 24.14 3.45
C ARG A 246 -10.11 23.64 2.02
N THR A 247 -10.89 22.67 1.59
CA THR A 247 -10.84 22.08 0.25
C THR A 247 -12.06 22.53 -0.57
N GLY A 248 -11.84 22.85 -1.85
CA GLY A 248 -12.86 23.37 -2.75
C GLY A 248 -14.02 22.39 -2.99
N ARG A 249 -15.06 22.87 -3.68
CA ARG A 249 -16.36 22.20 -3.95
C ARG A 249 -16.28 20.67 -4.06
N GLU A 250 -17.15 19.99 -3.31
CA GLU A 250 -17.53 18.60 -3.57
C GLU A 250 -18.23 18.52 -4.94
N ARG A 251 -17.77 17.63 -5.82
CA ARG A 251 -18.40 17.31 -7.11
C ARG A 251 -18.57 15.80 -7.22
#